data_AF-A0A3C0AMA3-F1
#
_entry.id   AF-A0A3C0AMA3-F1
#
_cell.length_a   1.000
_cell.length_b   1.000
_cell.length_c   1.000
_cell.angle_alpha   90.00
_cell.angle_beta   90.00
_cell.angle_gamma   90.00
#
_symmetry.space_group_name_H-M   'P 1'
#
loop_
_entity.id
_entity.type
_entity.pdbx_description
1 polymer ?
#
loop_
_entity_poly.entity_id
_entity_poly.type
_entity_poly.pdbx_seq_one_letter_code
_entity_poly.pdbx_strand_id
1 'polypeptide(L)'
;MNANQQLHNLGQSLWLDNITRDLLSSGTLQRYIDELSVTGLTSNPTIFHQAINNSQSYDSTIQEKYKNGKEGEELFFEVALEDITQAA
;
A
#
# COMPACT_ATOMS: atom_id res chain seq x y z
N MET A 1 -8.73 16.83 -19.73
CA MET A 1 -7.63 16.88 -18.74
C MET A 1 -8.26 17.06 -17.38
N ASN A 2 -8.07 16.11 -16.45
CA ASN A 2 -8.62 16.23 -15.10
C ASN A 2 -7.75 17.17 -14.24
N ALA A 3 -8.27 17.56 -13.06
CA ALA A 3 -7.58 18.49 -12.16
C ALA A 3 -6.22 17.96 -11.71
N ASN A 4 -6.09 16.64 -11.51
CA ASN A 4 -4.84 16.02 -11.09
C ASN A 4 -3.74 16.17 -12.14
N GLN A 5 -4.07 15.94 -13.41
CA GLN A 5 -3.15 16.13 -14.51
C GLN A 5 -2.74 17.60 -14.67
N GLN A 6 -3.64 18.55 -14.38
CA GLN A 6 -3.28 19.98 -14.36
C GLN A 6 -2.20 20.27 -13.31
N LEU A 7 -2.37 19.77 -12.07
CA LEU A 7 -1.38 19.94 -11.00
C LEU A 7 -0.04 19.28 -11.35
N HIS A 8 -0.08 18.08 -11.92
CA HIS A 8 1.12 17.39 -12.38
C HIS A 8 1.87 18.19 -13.46
N ASN A 9 1.15 18.74 -14.44
CA ASN A 9 1.74 19.58 -15.49
C ASN A 9 2.34 20.90 -14.95
N LEU A 10 1.88 21.37 -13.78
CA LEU A 10 2.46 22.51 -13.06
C LEU A 10 3.69 22.13 -12.21
N GLY A 11 4.10 20.86 -12.22
CA GLY A 11 5.24 20.34 -11.46
C GLY A 11 4.91 19.88 -10.05
N GLN A 12 3.63 19.72 -9.70
CA GLN A 12 3.23 19.19 -8.40
C GLN A 12 3.00 17.68 -8.45
N SER A 13 3.75 16.93 -7.63
CA SER A 13 3.57 15.50 -7.45
C SER A 13 2.41 15.19 -6.51
N LEU A 14 1.50 14.29 -6.95
CA LEU A 14 0.37 13.83 -6.14
C LEU A 14 0.70 12.47 -5.54
N TRP A 15 0.56 12.38 -4.22
CA TRP A 15 0.85 11.17 -3.45
C TRP A 15 -0.43 10.64 -2.81
N LEU A 16 -0.60 9.32 -2.84
CA LEU A 16 -1.70 8.62 -2.18
C LEU A 16 -1.33 8.34 -0.71
N ASP A 17 -2.08 8.90 0.23
CA ASP A 17 -1.86 8.65 1.67
C ASP A 17 -2.59 7.39 2.16
N ASN A 18 -2.32 6.26 1.49
CA ASN A 18 -2.88 4.96 1.86
C ASN A 18 -2.07 3.83 1.20
N ILE A 19 -2.00 2.68 1.87
CA ILE A 19 -1.53 1.43 1.30
C ILE A 19 -2.35 0.28 1.86
N THR A 20 -2.82 -0.60 0.98
CA THR A 20 -3.43 -1.89 1.33
C THR A 20 -2.99 -2.94 0.34
N ARG A 21 -2.92 -4.19 0.75
CA ARG A 21 -2.55 -5.30 -0.13
C ARG A 21 -3.51 -5.47 -1.31
N ASP A 22 -4.79 -5.14 -1.11
CA ASP A 22 -5.80 -5.14 -2.17
C ASP A 22 -5.55 -4.04 -3.19
N LEU A 23 -5.16 -2.82 -2.75
CA LEU A 23 -4.78 -1.73 -3.65
C LEU A 23 -3.64 -2.15 -4.58
N LEU A 24 -2.65 -2.88 -4.05
CA LEU A 24 -1.46 -3.34 -4.79
C LEU A 24 -1.78 -4.50 -5.74
N SER A 25 -2.57 -5.47 -5.30
CA SER A 25 -2.82 -6.71 -6.06
C SER A 25 -3.96 -6.61 -7.09
N SER A 26 -4.92 -5.70 -6.88
CA SER A 26 -6.10 -5.57 -7.76
C SER A 26 -5.86 -4.74 -9.03
N GLY A 27 -4.67 -4.17 -9.22
CA GLY A 27 -4.39 -3.20 -10.28
C GLY A 27 -4.95 -1.79 -10.02
N THR A 28 -5.56 -1.56 -8.84
CA THR A 28 -6.11 -0.26 -8.47
C THR A 28 -5.03 0.83 -8.41
N LEU A 29 -3.84 0.52 -7.87
CA LEU A 29 -2.72 1.48 -7.86
C LEU A 29 -2.31 1.89 -9.28
N GLN A 30 -2.18 0.93 -10.19
CA GLN A 30 -1.84 1.22 -11.59
C GLN A 30 -2.87 2.13 -12.24
N ARG A 31 -4.16 1.85 -12.03
CA ARG A 31 -5.24 2.73 -12.49
C ARG A 31 -5.12 4.15 -11.94
N TYR A 32 -4.75 4.31 -10.67
CA TYR A 32 -4.57 5.65 -10.08
C TYR A 32 -3.37 6.39 -10.67
N ILE A 33 -2.30 5.68 -11.04
CA ILE A 33 -1.18 6.27 -11.77
C ILE A 33 -1.66 6.75 -13.15
N ASP A 34 -2.31 5.86 -13.90
CA ASP A 34 -2.69 6.12 -15.31
C ASP A 34 -3.79 7.18 -15.44
N GLU A 35 -4.79 7.15 -14.55
CA GLU A 35 -6.00 7.97 -14.68
C GLU A 35 -5.99 9.19 -13.75
N LEU A 36 -5.30 9.12 -12.61
CA LEU A 36 -5.36 10.15 -11.56
C LEU A 36 -4.02 10.86 -11.33
N SER A 37 -3.00 10.59 -12.16
CA SER A 37 -1.68 11.22 -12.07
C SER A 37 -1.01 11.04 -10.69
N VAL A 38 -1.29 9.93 -10.02
CA VAL A 38 -0.60 9.57 -8.76
C VAL A 38 0.85 9.19 -9.10
N THR A 39 1.78 9.68 -8.27
CA THR A 39 3.24 9.58 -8.50
C THR A 39 3.99 8.96 -7.33
N GLY A 40 3.29 8.65 -6.25
CA GLY A 40 3.84 8.04 -5.05
C GLY A 40 2.74 7.69 -4.06
N LEU A 41 3.10 6.99 -3.00
CA LEU A 41 2.22 6.70 -1.90
C LEU A 41 2.97 6.74 -0.57
N THR A 42 2.23 6.87 0.52
CA THR A 42 2.75 6.82 1.88
C THR A 42 2.06 5.76 2.70
N SER A 43 2.78 5.31 3.71
CA SER A 43 2.27 4.47 4.78
C SER A 43 2.64 5.07 6.12
N ASN A 44 1.98 4.62 7.16
CA ASN A 44 2.34 4.85 8.55
C ASN A 44 1.73 3.71 9.41
N PRO A 45 2.10 3.58 10.69
CA PRO A 45 1.58 2.51 11.55
C PRO A 45 0.05 2.45 11.62
N THR A 46 -0.64 3.60 11.61
CA THR A 46 -2.11 3.66 11.64
C THR A 46 -2.73 3.11 10.34
N ILE A 47 -2.14 3.44 9.19
CA ILE A 47 -2.59 2.93 7.88
C ILE A 47 -2.45 1.41 7.83
N PHE A 48 -1.30 0.84 8.21
CA PHE A 48 -1.14 -0.61 8.24
C PHE A 48 -2.08 -1.29 9.23
N HIS A 49 -2.26 -0.70 10.42
CA HIS A 49 -3.22 -1.22 11.40
C HIS A 49 -4.64 -1.29 10.81
N GLN A 50 -5.06 -0.28 10.04
CA GLN A 50 -6.36 -0.30 9.37
C GLN A 50 -6.40 -1.31 8.22
N ALA A 51 -5.35 -1.39 7.41
CA ALA A 51 -5.26 -2.31 6.28
C ALA A 51 -5.38 -3.77 6.73
N ILE A 52 -4.63 -4.15 7.77
CA ILE A 52 -4.60 -5.50 8.33
C ILE A 52 -5.94 -5.85 9.00
N ASN A 53 -6.54 -4.94 9.76
CA ASN A 53 -7.80 -5.23 10.47
C ASN A 53 -9.04 -5.29 9.55
N ASN A 54 -9.01 -4.60 8.41
CA ASN A 54 -10.19 -4.43 7.56
C ASN A 54 -10.20 -5.35 6.32
N SER A 55 -9.21 -6.23 6.16
CA SER A 55 -9.09 -7.13 5.01
C SER A 55 -8.56 -8.51 5.42
N GLN A 56 -9.02 -9.54 4.72
CA GLN A 56 -8.52 -10.92 4.86
C GLN A 56 -7.25 -11.17 4.04
N SER A 57 -6.83 -10.20 3.22
CA SER A 57 -5.69 -10.36 2.30
C SER A 57 -4.34 -10.55 3.00
N TYR A 58 -4.29 -10.31 4.32
CA TYR A 58 -3.12 -10.51 5.16
C TYR A 58 -3.10 -11.87 5.88
N ASP A 59 -4.23 -12.56 5.99
CA ASP A 59 -4.39 -13.73 6.86
C ASP A 59 -3.42 -14.86 6.51
N SER A 60 -3.27 -15.17 5.23
CA SER A 60 -2.39 -16.25 4.75
C SER A 60 -0.93 -15.97 5.08
N THR A 61 -0.44 -14.77 4.76
CA THR A 61 0.94 -14.35 5.06
C THR A 61 1.20 -14.30 6.56
N ILE A 62 0.28 -13.73 7.35
CA ILE A 62 0.42 -13.66 8.81
C ILE A 62 0.52 -15.08 9.38
N GLN A 63 -0.36 -16.00 8.97
CA GLN A 63 -0.32 -17.39 9.41
C GLN A 63 0.97 -18.10 9.01
N GLU A 64 1.48 -17.86 7.80
CA GLU A 64 2.73 -18.44 7.32
C GLU A 64 3.92 -17.95 8.14
N LYS A 65 4.08 -16.63 8.29
CA LYS A 65 5.19 -16.04 9.06
C LYS A 65 5.14 -16.46 10.53
N TYR A 66 3.93 -16.54 11.10
CA TYR A 66 3.75 -17.04 12.46
C TYR A 66 4.19 -18.51 12.60
N LYS A 67 3.83 -19.39 11.66
CA LYS A 67 4.32 -20.79 11.63
C LYS A 67 5.83 -20.89 11.49
N ASN A 68 6.46 -19.90 10.87
CA ASN A 68 7.91 -19.78 10.75
C ASN A 68 8.58 -19.13 11.99
N GLY A 69 7.83 -18.95 13.08
CA GLY A 69 8.34 -18.46 14.37
C GLY A 69 8.45 -16.94 14.48
N LYS A 70 7.86 -16.18 13.55
CA LYS A 70 7.80 -14.71 13.63
C LYS A 70 6.61 -14.28 14.48
N GLU A 71 6.77 -13.23 15.28
CA GLU A 71 5.69 -12.68 16.09
C GLU A 71 5.86 -11.18 16.36
N GLY A 72 4.80 -10.55 16.88
CA GLY A 72 4.81 -9.15 17.30
C GLY A 72 5.30 -8.19 16.21
N GLU A 73 6.25 -7.34 16.60
CA GLU A 73 6.83 -6.31 15.73
C GLU A 73 7.59 -6.89 14.54
N GLU A 74 8.28 -8.02 14.71
CA GLU A 74 9.02 -8.66 13.62
C GLU A 74 8.07 -9.16 12.53
N LEU A 75 6.97 -9.82 12.92
CA LEU A 75 5.94 -10.26 11.99
C LEU A 75 5.29 -9.07 11.26
N PHE A 76 5.03 -7.99 12.00
CA PHE A 76 4.49 -6.76 11.40
C PHE A 76 5.42 -6.21 10.32
N PHE A 77 6.73 -6.08 10.61
CA PHE A 77 7.67 -5.55 9.63
C PHE A 77 7.82 -6.44 8.40
N GLU A 78 7.84 -7.76 8.56
CA GLU A 78 7.84 -8.68 7.42
C GLU A 78 6.65 -8.42 6.47
N VAL A 79 5.45 -8.33 7.03
CA VAL A 79 4.23 -8.07 6.25
C VAL A 79 4.24 -6.67 5.62
N ALA A 80 4.62 -5.65 6.38
CA ALA A 80 4.67 -4.27 5.89
C ALA A 80 5.73 -4.06 4.81
N LEU A 81 6.92 -4.69 4.95
CA LEU A 81 8.00 -4.61 3.97
C LEU A 81 7.63 -5.29 2.66
N GLU A 82 6.87 -6.39 2.69
CA GLU A 82 6.33 -7.02 1.48
C GLU A 82 5.46 -6.02 0.69
N ASP A 83 4.53 -5.33 1.36
CA ASP A 83 3.65 -4.36 0.71
C ASP A 83 4.44 -3.14 0.18
N ILE A 84 5.40 -2.61 0.94
CA ILE A 84 6.24 -1.48 0.50
C ILE A 84 7.13 -1.88 -0.69
N THR A 85 7.67 -3.10 -0.69
CA THR A 85 8.49 -3.61 -1.80
C THR A 85 7.64 -3.82 -3.05
N GLN A 86 6.41 -4.31 -2.90
CA GLN A 86 5.49 -4.48 -4.03
C GLN A 86 5.05 -3.14 -4.64
N ALA A 87 5.02 -2.07 -3.85
CA ALA A 87 4.68 -0.73 -4.32
C ALA A 87 5.81 0.01 -5.06
N ALA A 88 7.07 -0.45 -4.94
CA ALA A 88 8.27 0.20 -5.47
C ALA A 88 8.65 -0.31 -6.88
#